data_AF-A0AA36IJ20-F1
#
_entry.id   AF-A0AA36IJ20-F1
#
_cell.length_a   1.000
_cell.length_b   1.000
_cell.length_c   1.000
_cell.angle_alpha   90.00
_cell.angle_beta   90.00
_cell.angle_gamma   90.00
#
_symmetry.space_group_name_H-M   'P 1'
#
loop_
_entity.id
_entity.type
_entity.pdbx_description
1 polymer ?
#
loop_
_entity_poly.entity_id
_entity_poly.type
_entity_poly.pdbx_seq_one_letter_code
_entity_poly.pdbx_strand_id
1 'polypeptide(L)'
;MWWANGLRFGCTACGRCCVRRVPSASAPLAEAEIDNLAQALGLSPSRFLAQYAETADFGGAARLKVDETGRCALLTAMGKCSVHEARPAACRTYPYWPENLASPYEWAREAVLCEGIKSSWEPEEPGSVTETARVIEDELLVEELRVGGVLRAENWTHAEAMEYIHSLREAKMPDLDLDPLPAPRKVLFHSQGLVVLETEEQDLPENQSASRQSGVVRSLHFESSIGIVQTEVRYHPEHGFDHDQLMFGVHSAFLEVVKEQAAQAASDSVIVLGGGGGVLPMALQKAALRDRNTAGPFRNIRNIICVEKDPEVAKLGKDFFGMGEGGEEVNVRLVIEDARHYVTPSLSQGAPDAGDILAILVDIAGDLQHSSGGEVLAPCADFRLGDFVRSAVAAVRPDGVIAWNVLVSELGEDRWLQSAVEGIQSAVQDEHFSVVSRGPIRRNGGVAQWLLIGSWKTSAGAWTR
;
A
#
# COMPACT_ATOMS: atom_id res chain seq x y z
N MET A 1 -4.52 12.25 -23.98
CA MET A 1 -4.87 11.79 -22.63
C MET A 1 -5.08 10.28 -22.63
N TRP A 2 -4.75 9.57 -21.54
CA TRP A 2 -4.92 8.11 -21.48
C TRP A 2 -6.41 7.67 -21.46
N TRP A 3 -7.29 8.57 -21.04
CA TRP A 3 -8.76 8.39 -21.02
C TRP A 3 -9.46 8.85 -22.31
N ALA A 4 -8.75 9.05 -23.42
CA ALA A 4 -9.31 9.58 -24.68
C ALA A 4 -10.47 8.74 -25.27
N ASN A 5 -10.56 7.46 -24.88
CA ASN A 5 -11.64 6.55 -25.28
C ASN A 5 -12.82 6.54 -24.29
N GLY A 6 -12.84 7.44 -23.30
CA GLY A 6 -13.85 7.53 -22.26
C GLY A 6 -13.52 6.71 -21.01
N LEU A 7 -14.31 6.94 -19.96
CA LEU A 7 -14.26 6.22 -18.69
C LEU A 7 -15.66 5.79 -18.29
N ARG A 8 -15.75 4.74 -17.47
CA ARG A 8 -17.02 4.27 -16.93
C ARG A 8 -17.20 4.75 -15.50
N PHE A 9 -18.08 5.72 -15.34
CA PHE A 9 -18.57 6.17 -14.06
C PHE A 9 -20.09 6.24 -14.07
N GLY A 10 -20.71 5.91 -12.94
CA GLY A 10 -22.12 6.11 -12.67
C GLY A 10 -22.35 6.25 -11.17
N CYS A 11 -22.63 7.47 -10.70
CA CYS A 11 -22.87 7.71 -9.29
C CYS A 11 -24.06 6.91 -8.77
N THR A 12 -23.85 6.09 -7.74
CA THR A 12 -24.91 5.29 -7.07
C THR A 12 -25.55 6.01 -5.87
N ALA A 13 -25.18 7.27 -5.63
CA ALA A 13 -25.53 8.04 -4.44
C ALA A 13 -25.19 7.31 -3.12
N CYS A 14 -24.11 6.52 -3.11
CA CYS A 14 -23.68 5.71 -1.96
C CYS A 14 -23.09 6.53 -0.80
N GLY A 15 -22.76 7.81 -1.01
CA GLY A 15 -22.21 8.70 0.01
C GLY A 15 -20.77 8.40 0.45
N ARG A 16 -20.06 7.44 -0.18
CA ARG A 16 -18.67 7.10 0.16
C ARG A 16 -17.72 8.28 -0.03
N CYS A 17 -17.91 9.07 -1.09
CA CYS A 17 -17.15 10.31 -1.33
C CYS A 17 -17.39 11.38 -0.25
N CYS A 18 -18.48 11.30 0.53
CA CYS A 18 -18.78 12.22 1.62
C CYS A 18 -18.09 11.87 2.95
N VAL A 19 -17.40 10.72 3.06
CA VAL A 19 -16.84 10.21 4.33
C VAL A 19 -15.31 10.30 4.37
N ARG A 20 -14.63 10.15 3.22
CA ARG A 20 -13.19 9.84 3.21
C ARG A 20 -12.37 10.63 2.19
N ARG A 21 -12.98 11.58 1.48
CA ARG A 21 -12.28 12.37 0.46
C ARG A 21 -12.16 13.81 0.86
N VAL A 22 -10.92 14.27 0.80
CA VAL A 22 -10.56 15.68 0.77
C VAL A 22 -9.54 15.82 -0.36
N PRO A 23 -9.95 16.43 -1.46
CA PRO A 23 -9.50 17.78 -1.74
C PRO A 23 -10.70 18.75 -1.76
N SER A 24 -11.67 18.55 -0.85
CA SER A 24 -12.79 19.47 -0.62
C SER A 24 -12.57 20.43 0.55
N ALA A 25 -11.56 20.21 1.39
CA ALA A 25 -11.19 21.15 2.45
C ALA A 25 -10.66 22.46 1.82
N SER A 26 -10.20 22.43 0.58
CA SER A 26 -9.87 23.63 -0.20
C SER A 26 -10.91 23.95 -1.28
N ALA A 27 -12.14 23.42 -1.18
CA ALA A 27 -13.20 23.69 -2.15
C ALA A 27 -14.10 24.85 -1.68
N PRO A 28 -13.75 26.11 -2.03
CA PRO A 28 -14.62 27.24 -1.73
C PRO A 28 -15.94 27.11 -2.49
N LEU A 29 -17.02 27.50 -1.83
CA LEU A 29 -18.34 27.65 -2.42
C LEU A 29 -18.48 29.06 -3.04
N ALA A 30 -19.12 29.13 -4.21
CA ALA A 30 -19.67 30.37 -4.73
C ALA A 30 -20.95 30.78 -3.98
N GLU A 31 -21.35 32.05 -4.04
CA GLU A 31 -22.59 32.52 -3.39
C GLU A 31 -23.84 31.83 -3.97
N ALA A 32 -23.87 31.63 -5.29
CA ALA A 32 -24.94 30.90 -5.97
C ALA A 32 -25.04 29.45 -5.49
N GLU A 33 -23.92 28.80 -5.17
CA GLU A 33 -23.93 27.46 -4.58
C GLU A 33 -24.45 27.48 -3.14
N ILE A 34 -24.08 28.48 -2.35
CA ILE A 34 -24.60 28.68 -0.99
C ILE A 34 -26.12 28.85 -1.02
N ASP A 35 -26.64 29.67 -1.93
CA ASP A 35 -28.08 29.91 -2.08
C ASP A 35 -28.81 28.62 -2.48
N ASN A 36 -28.29 27.87 -3.45
CA ASN A 36 -28.86 26.60 -3.89
C ASN A 36 -28.88 25.54 -2.77
N LEU A 37 -27.78 25.43 -2.02
CA LEU A 37 -27.67 24.51 -0.89
C LEU A 37 -28.63 24.89 0.24
N ALA A 38 -28.72 26.18 0.57
CA ALA A 38 -29.64 26.69 1.57
C ALA A 38 -31.09 26.43 1.17
N GLN A 39 -31.45 26.71 -0.08
CA GLN A 39 -32.79 26.45 -0.63
C GLN A 39 -33.14 24.96 -0.58
N ALA A 40 -32.23 24.07 -0.97
CA ALA A 40 -32.44 22.62 -0.93
C ALA A 40 -32.72 22.09 0.49
N LEU A 41 -32.20 22.78 1.51
CA LEU A 41 -32.42 22.46 2.93
C LEU A 41 -33.60 23.25 3.55
N GLY A 42 -34.24 24.15 2.81
CA GLY A 42 -35.29 25.03 3.33
C GLY A 42 -34.77 26.05 4.36
N LEU A 43 -33.52 26.50 4.22
CA LEU A 43 -32.85 27.44 5.12
C LEU A 43 -32.59 28.79 4.43
N SER A 44 -32.34 29.83 5.23
CA SER A 44 -31.71 31.05 4.72
C SER A 44 -30.20 30.82 4.49
N PRO A 45 -29.56 31.54 3.56
CA PRO A 45 -28.11 31.44 3.34
C PRO A 45 -27.29 31.62 4.62
N SER A 46 -27.68 32.60 5.46
CA SER A 46 -27.05 32.83 6.77
C SER A 46 -27.15 31.64 7.74
N ARG A 47 -28.29 30.93 7.75
CA ARG A 47 -28.47 29.74 8.59
C ARG A 47 -27.70 28.56 8.03
N PHE A 48 -27.68 28.40 6.71
CA PHE A 48 -26.88 27.37 6.06
C PHE A 48 -25.40 27.54 6.41
N LEU A 49 -24.85 28.75 6.22
CA LEU A 49 -23.45 29.04 6.51
C LEU A 49 -23.11 28.72 7.97
N ALA A 50 -23.94 29.16 8.92
CA ALA A 50 -23.71 28.90 10.34
C ALA A 50 -23.71 27.40 10.69
N GLN A 51 -24.61 26.61 10.08
CA GLN A 51 -24.79 25.20 10.41
C GLN A 51 -23.82 24.28 9.65
N TYR A 52 -23.67 24.48 8.35
CA TYR A 52 -23.06 23.52 7.43
C TYR A 52 -21.77 24.00 6.77
N ALA A 53 -21.36 25.26 6.94
CA ALA A 53 -20.16 25.79 6.32
C ALA A 53 -19.14 26.32 7.34
N GLU A 54 -17.87 26.28 6.97
CA GLU A 54 -16.76 26.87 7.70
C GLU A 54 -15.86 27.66 6.76
N THR A 55 -14.95 28.46 7.31
CA THR A 55 -14.00 29.22 6.52
C THR A 55 -12.88 28.29 6.03
N ALA A 56 -12.63 28.30 4.72
CA ALA A 56 -11.51 27.59 4.12
C ALA A 56 -10.17 28.23 4.55
N ASP A 57 -9.17 27.36 4.73
CA ASP A 57 -7.84 27.76 5.22
C ASP A 57 -7.13 28.75 4.28
N PHE A 58 -7.46 28.73 2.99
CA PHE A 58 -6.91 29.64 1.97
C PHE A 58 -8.00 30.56 1.41
N GLY A 59 -7.79 31.87 1.51
CA GLY A 59 -8.64 32.89 0.86
C GLY A 59 -9.95 33.24 1.57
N GLY A 60 -10.22 32.68 2.76
CA GLY A 60 -11.33 33.08 3.62
C GLY A 60 -12.73 32.75 3.08
N ALA A 61 -12.83 31.93 2.03
CA ALA A 61 -14.09 31.53 1.42
C ALA A 61 -14.85 30.52 2.28
N ALA A 62 -16.16 30.41 2.12
CA ALA A 62 -16.93 29.35 2.78
C ALA A 62 -16.68 28.00 2.10
N ARG A 63 -16.55 26.92 2.89
CA ARG A 63 -16.53 25.52 2.43
C ARG A 63 -17.49 24.68 3.28
N LEU A 64 -17.88 23.50 2.80
CA LEU A 64 -18.68 22.57 3.62
C LEU A 64 -17.88 22.06 4.83
N LYS A 65 -18.50 22.03 6.01
CA LYS A 65 -17.91 21.43 7.21
C LYS A 65 -17.71 19.93 7.05
N VAL A 66 -16.64 19.44 7.64
CA VAL A 66 -16.40 18.02 7.89
C VAL A 66 -16.26 17.77 9.39
N ASP A 67 -16.73 16.63 9.87
CA ASP A 67 -16.52 16.24 11.27
C ASP A 67 -15.10 15.70 11.52
N GLU A 68 -14.78 15.38 12.78
CA GLU A 68 -13.47 14.84 13.19
C GLU A 68 -13.11 13.53 12.49
N THR A 69 -14.10 12.83 11.92
CA THR A 69 -13.90 11.59 11.16
C THR A 69 -13.81 11.82 9.65
N GLY A 70 -13.83 13.08 9.21
CA GLY A 70 -13.78 13.48 7.80
C GLY A 70 -15.13 13.42 7.08
N ARG A 71 -16.24 13.26 7.80
CA ARG A 71 -17.58 13.16 7.18
C ARG A 71 -18.16 14.54 6.92
N CYS A 72 -18.64 14.77 5.70
CA CYS A 72 -19.36 15.98 5.31
C CYS A 72 -20.61 16.18 6.18
N ALA A 73 -20.84 17.42 6.61
CA ALA A 73 -22.01 17.81 7.43
C ALA A 73 -23.37 17.60 6.74
N LEU A 74 -23.39 17.40 5.42
CA LEU A 74 -24.60 17.12 4.63
C LEU A 74 -24.83 15.62 4.40
N LEU A 75 -23.99 14.75 4.99
CA LEU A 75 -24.18 13.31 4.96
C LEU A 75 -25.19 12.88 6.02
N THR A 76 -26.29 12.26 5.58
CA THR A 76 -27.33 11.76 6.50
C THR A 76 -26.84 10.56 7.32
N ALA A 77 -27.54 10.26 8.41
CA ALA A 77 -27.31 9.05 9.20
C ALA A 77 -27.49 7.75 8.40
N MET A 78 -28.26 7.78 7.30
CA MET A 78 -28.42 6.64 6.39
C MET A 78 -27.29 6.51 5.35
N GLY A 79 -26.24 7.34 5.44
CA GLY A 79 -25.09 7.29 4.53
C GLY A 79 -25.37 7.91 3.15
N LYS A 80 -26.42 8.70 2.99
CA LYS A 80 -26.75 9.40 1.73
C LYS A 80 -26.59 10.90 1.86
N CYS A 81 -26.20 11.59 0.79
CA CYS A 81 -26.17 13.05 0.73
C CYS A 81 -27.59 13.62 0.83
N SER A 82 -27.83 14.57 1.75
CA SER A 82 -29.14 15.21 1.92
C SER A 82 -29.52 16.16 0.79
N VAL A 83 -28.54 16.63 0.02
CA VAL A 83 -28.68 17.64 -1.05
C VAL A 83 -28.14 17.13 -2.38
N HIS A 84 -28.29 15.84 -2.68
CA HIS A 84 -27.66 15.21 -3.85
C HIS A 84 -27.90 15.95 -5.18
N GLU A 85 -29.11 16.49 -5.37
CA GLU A 85 -29.47 17.26 -6.58
C GLU A 85 -28.91 18.69 -6.58
N ALA A 86 -28.56 19.24 -5.43
CA ALA A 86 -28.02 20.59 -5.26
C ALA A 86 -26.51 20.59 -4.94
N ARG A 87 -25.82 19.49 -5.26
CA ARG A 87 -24.37 19.35 -5.04
C ARG A 87 -23.59 20.52 -5.66
N PRO A 88 -22.59 21.08 -4.95
CA PRO A 88 -21.70 22.08 -5.52
C PRO A 88 -20.80 21.47 -6.60
N ALA A 89 -20.13 22.33 -7.38
CA ALA A 89 -19.24 21.97 -8.48
C ALA A 89 -18.22 20.91 -8.06
N ALA A 90 -17.52 21.09 -6.94
CA ALA A 90 -16.56 20.10 -6.44
C ALA A 90 -17.15 18.69 -6.26
N CYS A 91 -18.43 18.59 -5.84
CA CYS A 91 -19.10 17.31 -5.66
C CYS A 91 -19.70 16.75 -6.97
N ARG A 92 -19.80 17.56 -8.03
CA ARG A 92 -20.29 17.16 -9.36
C ARG A 92 -19.15 16.72 -10.27
N THR A 93 -18.02 17.42 -10.23
CA THR A 93 -16.81 17.10 -11.00
C THR A 93 -16.17 15.79 -10.55
N TYR A 94 -16.53 15.29 -9.37
CA TYR A 94 -16.17 13.95 -8.91
C TYR A 94 -16.72 12.84 -9.85
N PRO A 95 -15.90 11.85 -10.26
CA PRO A 95 -14.52 11.54 -9.84
C PRO A 95 -13.44 12.08 -10.80
N TYR A 96 -13.76 12.98 -11.72
CA TYR A 96 -12.88 13.48 -12.78
C TYR A 96 -11.88 14.55 -12.32
N TRP A 97 -11.61 14.62 -11.02
CA TRP A 97 -10.60 15.52 -10.51
C TRP A 97 -9.21 15.22 -11.11
N PRO A 98 -8.40 16.26 -11.37
CA PRO A 98 -7.09 16.13 -11.99
C PRO A 98 -6.22 15.01 -11.41
N GLU A 99 -6.19 14.86 -10.09
CA GLU A 99 -5.39 13.84 -9.40
C GLU A 99 -5.88 12.42 -9.63
N ASN A 100 -7.19 12.21 -9.79
CA ASN A 100 -7.73 10.89 -10.13
C ASN A 100 -7.48 10.55 -11.60
N LEU A 101 -7.41 11.57 -12.47
CA LEU A 101 -7.14 11.43 -13.89
C LEU A 101 -5.64 11.46 -14.24
N ALA A 102 -4.75 11.64 -13.26
CA ALA A 102 -3.32 11.80 -13.51
C ALA A 102 -2.69 10.54 -14.12
N SER A 103 -3.21 9.34 -13.82
CA SER A 103 -2.82 8.09 -14.49
C SER A 103 -3.90 7.00 -14.38
N PRO A 104 -3.83 5.93 -15.19
CA PRO A 104 -4.70 4.76 -15.03
C PRO A 104 -4.66 4.19 -13.60
N TYR A 105 -3.49 4.20 -12.94
CA TYR A 105 -3.35 3.74 -11.56
C TYR A 105 -4.11 4.60 -10.56
N GLU A 106 -4.09 5.94 -10.70
CA GLU A 106 -4.84 6.82 -9.79
C GLU A 106 -6.34 6.57 -9.89
N TRP A 107 -6.84 6.40 -11.12
CA TRP A 107 -8.22 6.05 -11.39
C TRP A 107 -8.59 4.67 -10.82
N ALA A 108 -7.75 3.66 -11.04
CA ALA A 108 -7.90 2.32 -10.47
C ALA A 108 -7.98 2.36 -8.94
N ARG A 109 -7.09 3.16 -8.33
CA ARG A 109 -7.01 3.28 -6.87
C ARG A 109 -8.26 3.93 -6.31
N GLU A 110 -8.85 4.86 -7.06
CA GLU A 110 -10.15 5.40 -6.72
C GLU A 110 -11.32 4.44 -6.85
N ALA A 111 -11.25 3.54 -7.84
CA ALA A 111 -12.30 2.54 -8.04
C ALA A 111 -12.48 1.63 -6.80
N VAL A 112 -11.45 1.45 -5.97
CA VAL A 112 -11.57 0.76 -4.67
C VAL A 112 -12.51 1.49 -3.72
N LEU A 113 -12.50 2.83 -3.75
CA LEU A 113 -13.29 3.66 -2.85
C LEU A 113 -14.69 3.93 -3.41
N CYS A 114 -14.81 3.97 -4.73
CA CYS A 114 -16.04 4.32 -5.43
C CYS A 114 -16.56 3.18 -6.31
N GLU A 115 -17.61 2.52 -5.84
CA GLU A 115 -18.31 1.46 -6.58
C GLU A 115 -18.94 1.94 -7.91
N GLY A 116 -19.07 3.26 -8.10
CA GLY A 116 -19.56 3.86 -9.33
C GLY A 116 -18.54 3.85 -10.46
N ILE A 117 -17.24 3.71 -10.16
CA ILE A 117 -16.16 3.62 -11.15
C ILE A 117 -16.04 2.17 -11.62
N LYS A 118 -16.28 1.91 -12.91
CA LYS A 118 -16.40 0.56 -13.47
C LYS A 118 -15.43 0.30 -14.62
N SER A 119 -14.13 0.37 -14.34
CA SER A 119 -13.05 -0.13 -15.21
C SER A 119 -11.74 0.35 -14.58
N SER A 120 -10.89 -0.57 -14.11
CA SER A 120 -9.73 -0.18 -13.31
C SER A 120 -8.53 0.23 -14.15
N TRP A 121 -8.35 -0.18 -15.42
CA TRP A 121 -7.04 0.02 -16.06
C TRP A 121 -7.01 0.30 -17.56
N GLU A 122 -8.03 -0.11 -18.33
CA GLU A 122 -8.06 0.10 -19.78
C GLU A 122 -9.34 0.83 -20.21
N PRO A 123 -9.26 1.69 -21.24
CA PRO A 123 -10.44 2.08 -21.97
C PRO A 123 -11.02 0.88 -22.73
N GLU A 124 -12.27 0.52 -22.42
CA GLU A 124 -12.97 -0.61 -23.07
C GLU A 124 -13.34 -0.34 -24.53
N GLU A 125 -13.75 -1.40 -25.24
CA GLU A 125 -14.18 -1.35 -26.64
C GLU A 125 -15.27 -0.30 -26.92
N PRO A 126 -15.27 0.32 -28.13
CA PRO A 126 -16.25 1.32 -28.52
C PRO A 126 -17.68 0.78 -28.44
N GLY A 127 -18.52 1.37 -27.57
CA GLY A 127 -19.94 1.02 -27.42
C GLY A 127 -20.37 0.66 -26.00
N SER A 128 -19.42 0.61 -25.07
CA SER A 128 -19.61 0.21 -23.68
C SER A 128 -19.58 1.39 -22.68
N VAL A 129 -19.24 2.58 -23.18
CA VAL A 129 -18.89 3.81 -22.43
C VAL A 129 -20.12 4.45 -21.77
N THR A 130 -20.04 4.82 -20.48
CA THR A 130 -21.08 5.66 -19.84
C THR A 130 -20.80 7.15 -20.00
N GLU A 131 -19.54 7.59 -20.03
CA GLU A 131 -19.17 8.99 -20.28
C GLU A 131 -18.01 9.15 -21.27
N THR A 132 -18.24 9.95 -22.32
CA THR A 132 -17.25 10.19 -23.39
C THR A 132 -16.09 11.06 -22.90
N ALA A 133 -14.93 10.98 -23.56
CA ALA A 133 -13.79 11.87 -23.26
C ALA A 133 -14.18 13.36 -23.23
N ARG A 134 -15.15 13.76 -24.06
CA ARG A 134 -15.71 15.12 -24.08
C ARG A 134 -16.32 15.54 -22.74
N VAL A 135 -17.08 14.64 -22.11
CA VAL A 135 -17.72 14.92 -20.81
C VAL A 135 -16.67 15.06 -19.73
N ILE A 136 -15.65 14.20 -19.77
CA ILE A 136 -14.51 14.25 -18.84
C ILE A 136 -13.75 15.58 -18.99
N GLU A 137 -13.49 16.03 -20.22
CA GLU A 137 -12.87 17.34 -20.49
C GLU A 137 -13.69 18.50 -19.91
N ASP A 138 -15.01 18.51 -20.14
CA ASP A 138 -15.87 19.59 -19.66
C ASP A 138 -15.91 19.65 -18.12
N GLU A 139 -16.03 18.50 -17.44
CA GLU A 139 -15.98 18.42 -15.98
C GLU A 139 -14.61 18.84 -15.42
N LEU A 140 -13.52 18.47 -16.10
CA LEU A 140 -12.17 18.89 -15.75
C LEU A 140 -12.01 20.41 -15.89
N LEU A 141 -12.57 21.02 -16.93
CA LEU A 141 -12.56 22.48 -17.11
C LEU A 141 -13.36 23.19 -16.01
N VAL A 142 -14.53 22.67 -15.62
CA VAL A 142 -15.28 23.23 -14.49
C VAL A 142 -14.45 23.15 -13.20
N GLU A 143 -13.74 22.05 -12.99
CA GLU A 143 -12.86 21.89 -11.85
C GLU A 143 -11.69 22.88 -11.86
N GLU A 144 -11.06 23.13 -13.00
CA GLU A 144 -10.01 24.15 -13.15
C GLU A 144 -10.55 25.56 -12.88
N LEU A 145 -11.73 25.91 -13.43
CA LEU A 145 -12.40 27.19 -13.14
C LEU A 145 -12.70 27.34 -11.64
N ARG A 146 -13.05 26.24 -10.97
CA ARG A 146 -13.31 26.21 -9.54
C ARG A 146 -12.03 26.41 -8.73
N VAL A 147 -10.98 25.65 -9.02
CA VAL A 147 -9.67 25.72 -8.34
C VAL A 147 -9.01 27.08 -8.56
N GLY A 148 -9.10 27.64 -9.77
CA GLY A 148 -8.64 28.98 -10.11
C GLY A 148 -9.49 30.12 -9.51
N GLY A 149 -10.61 29.80 -8.85
CA GLY A 149 -11.49 30.77 -8.17
C GLY A 149 -12.44 31.54 -9.09
N VAL A 150 -12.52 31.19 -10.38
CA VAL A 150 -13.38 31.85 -11.37
C VAL A 150 -14.85 31.66 -11.03
N LEU A 151 -15.27 30.43 -10.67
CA LEU A 151 -16.68 30.18 -10.30
C LEU A 151 -17.13 31.08 -9.16
N ARG A 152 -16.24 31.38 -8.21
CA ARG A 152 -16.55 32.25 -7.09
C ARG A 152 -16.54 33.73 -7.50
N ALA A 153 -15.59 34.14 -8.35
CA ALA A 153 -15.47 35.51 -8.83
C ALA A 153 -16.67 35.93 -9.68
N GLU A 154 -17.12 35.03 -10.57
CA GLU A 154 -18.27 35.23 -11.46
C GLU A 154 -19.61 34.80 -10.83
N ASN A 155 -19.54 34.19 -9.64
CA ASN A 155 -20.69 33.63 -8.92
C ASN A 155 -21.48 32.57 -9.71
N TRP A 156 -20.78 31.70 -10.42
CA TRP A 156 -21.37 30.65 -11.23
C TRP A 156 -21.59 29.35 -10.46
N THR A 157 -22.70 28.70 -10.78
CA THR A 157 -22.97 27.30 -10.49
C THR A 157 -22.22 26.40 -11.48
N HIS A 158 -22.16 25.09 -11.17
CA HIS A 158 -21.65 24.08 -12.12
C HIS A 158 -22.39 24.13 -13.47
N ALA A 159 -23.71 24.28 -13.47
CA ALA A 159 -24.51 24.31 -14.70
C ALA A 159 -24.16 25.53 -15.58
N GLU A 160 -24.02 26.71 -14.97
CA GLU A 160 -23.64 27.93 -15.70
C GLU A 160 -22.21 27.82 -16.25
N ALA A 161 -21.29 27.22 -15.50
CA ALA A 161 -19.93 26.94 -15.98
C ALA A 161 -19.94 25.98 -17.19
N MET A 162 -20.76 24.93 -17.15
CA MET A 162 -20.93 24.00 -18.27
C MET A 162 -21.51 24.69 -19.50
N GLU A 163 -22.56 25.52 -19.34
CA GLU A 163 -23.13 26.32 -20.43
C GLU A 163 -22.09 27.26 -21.05
N TYR A 164 -21.27 27.90 -20.22
CA TYR A 164 -20.18 28.75 -20.68
C TYR A 164 -19.15 27.97 -21.52
N ILE A 165 -18.68 26.82 -21.01
CA ILE A 165 -17.74 25.94 -21.75
C ILE A 165 -18.34 25.51 -23.09
N HIS A 166 -19.61 25.11 -23.12
CA HIS A 166 -20.28 24.72 -24.36
C HIS A 166 -20.36 25.88 -25.36
N SER A 167 -20.65 27.09 -24.89
CA SER A 167 -20.69 28.30 -25.74
C SER A 167 -19.33 28.62 -26.36
N LEU A 168 -18.22 28.45 -25.62
CA LEU A 168 -16.86 28.65 -26.14
C LEU A 168 -16.54 27.67 -27.26
N ARG A 169 -16.93 26.40 -27.08
CA ARG A 169 -16.74 25.35 -28.07
C ARG A 169 -17.56 25.58 -29.33
N GLU A 170 -18.81 26.04 -29.19
CA GLU A 170 -19.65 26.44 -30.34
C GLU A 170 -19.03 27.60 -31.13
N ALA A 171 -18.43 28.56 -30.42
CA ALA A 171 -17.69 29.68 -31.01
C ALA A 171 -16.36 29.26 -31.65
N LYS A 172 -15.97 27.97 -31.55
CA LYS A 172 -14.68 27.43 -32.02
C LYS A 172 -13.49 28.18 -31.43
N MET A 173 -13.64 28.68 -30.20
CA MET A 173 -12.51 29.17 -29.44
C MET A 173 -11.55 27.99 -29.21
N PRO A 174 -10.22 28.22 -29.25
CA PRO A 174 -9.29 27.18 -28.86
C PRO A 174 -9.62 26.74 -27.43
N ASP A 175 -9.68 25.43 -27.21
CA ASP A 175 -9.86 24.89 -25.87
C ASP A 175 -8.71 25.36 -24.97
N LEU A 176 -9.00 25.48 -23.67
CA LEU A 176 -7.94 25.67 -22.67
C LEU A 176 -6.96 24.50 -22.82
N ASP A 177 -5.66 24.82 -22.86
CA ASP A 177 -4.63 23.79 -22.87
C ASP A 177 -4.65 23.12 -21.50
N LEU A 178 -5.34 21.99 -21.43
CA LEU A 178 -5.39 21.14 -20.25
C LEU A 178 -4.10 20.34 -20.22
N ASP A 179 -3.03 20.97 -19.77
CA ASP A 179 -1.82 20.24 -19.43
C ASP A 179 -2.20 19.23 -18.32
N PRO A 180 -2.09 17.91 -18.57
CA PRO A 180 -2.35 16.93 -17.53
C PRO A 180 -1.43 17.23 -16.34
N LEU A 181 -1.99 17.18 -15.14
CA LEU A 181 -1.14 17.14 -13.95
C LEU A 181 -0.11 16.03 -14.13
N PRO A 182 1.16 16.28 -13.79
CA PRO A 182 2.16 15.22 -13.81
C PRO A 182 1.64 14.08 -12.94
N ALA A 183 1.69 12.87 -13.49
CA ALA A 183 1.33 11.69 -12.71
C ALA A 183 2.21 11.65 -11.47
N PRO A 184 1.65 11.58 -10.25
CA PRO A 184 2.45 11.54 -9.02
C PRO A 184 3.34 10.29 -8.98
N ARG A 185 3.01 9.29 -9.80
CA ARG A 185 3.68 8.01 -9.94
C ARG A 185 3.73 7.63 -11.40
N LYS A 186 4.90 7.17 -11.84
CA LYS A 186 5.11 6.59 -13.17
C LYS A 186 4.90 5.08 -13.12
N VAL A 187 4.08 4.55 -14.02
CA VAL A 187 3.92 3.10 -14.19
C VAL A 187 5.09 2.56 -15.02
N LEU A 188 5.90 1.69 -14.43
CA LEU A 188 7.03 1.03 -15.10
C LEU A 188 6.64 -0.33 -15.69
N PHE A 189 5.71 -1.03 -15.02
CA PHE A 189 5.21 -2.34 -15.44
C PHE A 189 3.75 -2.48 -15.01
N HIS A 190 2.94 -3.07 -15.88
CA HIS A 190 1.56 -3.45 -15.57
C HIS A 190 1.19 -4.67 -16.42
N SER A 191 1.02 -5.83 -15.78
CA SER A 191 0.59 -7.07 -16.43
C SER A 191 0.20 -8.12 -15.40
N GLN A 192 -0.71 -9.03 -15.76
CA GLN A 192 -1.10 -10.19 -14.94
C GLN A 192 -1.53 -9.82 -13.50
N GLY A 193 -2.15 -8.66 -13.30
CA GLY A 193 -2.56 -8.19 -11.98
C GLY A 193 -1.43 -7.61 -11.12
N LEU A 194 -0.23 -7.41 -11.69
CA LEU A 194 0.94 -6.84 -11.02
C LEU A 194 1.25 -5.46 -11.58
N VAL A 195 1.63 -4.52 -10.71
CA VAL A 195 1.95 -3.14 -11.07
C VAL A 195 3.25 -2.73 -10.40
N VAL A 196 4.21 -2.23 -11.17
CA VAL A 196 5.42 -1.58 -10.65
C VAL A 196 5.32 -0.08 -10.90
N LEU A 197 5.48 0.70 -9.84
CA LEU A 197 5.42 2.15 -9.85
C LEU A 197 6.75 2.75 -9.46
N GLU A 198 7.06 3.92 -10.00
CA GLU A 198 8.20 4.76 -9.64
C GLU A 198 7.66 6.12 -9.19
N THR A 199 8.04 6.54 -7.98
CA THR A 199 7.62 7.80 -7.34
C THR A 199 8.85 8.64 -7.05
N GLU A 200 8.85 9.93 -7.36
CA GLU A 200 9.96 10.81 -6.97
C GLU A 200 10.00 11.00 -5.44
N GLU A 201 11.19 11.02 -4.84
CA GLU A 201 11.31 11.16 -3.37
C GLU A 201 10.68 12.44 -2.82
N GLN A 202 10.66 13.52 -3.61
CA GLN A 202 10.06 14.80 -3.23
C GLN A 202 8.52 14.73 -3.12
N ASP A 203 7.90 13.76 -3.79
CA ASP A 203 6.44 13.56 -3.81
C ASP A 203 6.00 12.53 -2.76
N LEU A 204 6.94 11.95 -2.00
CA LEU A 204 6.65 11.08 -0.88
C LEU A 204 6.21 11.91 0.35
N PRO A 205 5.38 11.33 1.24
CA PRO A 205 5.06 11.97 2.51
C PRO A 205 6.32 12.33 3.31
N GLU A 206 6.30 13.44 4.06
CA GLU A 206 7.47 13.94 4.81
C GLU A 206 8.13 12.89 5.73
N ASN A 207 7.36 11.93 6.24
CA ASN A 207 7.86 10.85 7.10
C ASN A 207 8.60 9.73 6.36
N GLN A 208 8.62 9.74 5.02
CA GLN A 208 9.31 8.78 4.15
C GLN A 208 10.44 9.44 3.34
N SER A 209 10.44 10.78 3.26
CA SER A 209 11.51 11.58 2.67
C SER A 209 12.73 11.60 3.61
N ALA A 210 13.76 10.82 3.29
CA ALA A 210 14.93 10.65 4.15
C ALA A 210 16.21 11.33 3.60
N SER A 211 16.18 11.87 2.37
CA SER A 211 17.40 12.34 1.71
C SER A 211 17.22 13.67 0.98
N ARG A 212 18.29 14.49 0.92
CA ARG A 212 18.39 15.68 0.04
C ARG A 212 18.90 15.32 -1.37
N GLN A 213 18.96 14.04 -1.72
CA GLN A 213 19.46 13.56 -3.01
C GLN A 213 18.29 13.29 -3.96
N SER A 214 18.48 13.55 -5.25
CA SER A 214 17.49 13.19 -6.27
C SER A 214 17.46 11.67 -6.41
N GLY A 215 16.37 11.07 -5.97
CA GLY A 215 16.12 9.63 -5.99
C GLY A 215 14.65 9.33 -6.28
N VAL A 216 14.38 8.07 -6.59
CA VAL A 216 13.02 7.57 -6.78
C VAL A 216 12.79 6.35 -5.91
N VAL A 217 11.54 6.12 -5.53
CA VAL A 217 11.11 4.91 -4.86
C VAL A 217 10.36 4.03 -5.85
N ARG A 218 10.79 2.77 -5.97
CA ARG A 218 10.07 1.76 -6.72
C ARG A 218 9.24 0.91 -5.79
N SER A 219 7.99 0.69 -6.19
CA SER A 219 7.03 -0.09 -5.41
C SER A 219 6.29 -1.12 -6.26
N LEU A 220 6.10 -2.32 -5.72
CA LEU A 220 5.28 -3.38 -6.30
C LEU A 220 3.90 -3.38 -5.64
N HIS A 221 2.85 -3.44 -6.45
CA HIS A 221 1.45 -3.51 -6.03
C HIS A 221 0.74 -4.64 -6.77
N PHE A 222 -0.28 -5.22 -6.14
CA PHE A 222 -1.20 -6.14 -6.81
C PHE A 222 -2.52 -5.42 -7.08
N GLU A 223 -3.14 -5.69 -8.22
CA GLU A 223 -4.45 -5.13 -8.57
C GLU A 223 -5.54 -5.56 -7.58
N SER A 224 -5.45 -6.79 -7.06
CA SER A 224 -6.36 -7.29 -6.02
C SER A 224 -6.22 -6.53 -4.70
N SER A 225 -5.12 -5.84 -4.46
CA SER A 225 -4.87 -5.11 -3.21
C SER A 225 -4.28 -3.73 -3.50
N ILE A 226 -4.83 -3.05 -4.50
CA ILE A 226 -4.30 -1.77 -4.98
C ILE A 226 -4.20 -0.73 -3.86
N GLY A 227 -3.06 -0.04 -3.80
CA GLY A 227 -2.71 0.86 -2.70
C GLY A 227 -2.01 0.19 -1.51
N ILE A 228 -1.92 -1.16 -1.48
CA ILE A 228 -1.09 -1.90 -0.52
C ILE A 228 0.23 -2.27 -1.21
N VAL A 229 1.30 -1.64 -0.75
CA VAL A 229 2.66 -1.89 -1.24
C VAL A 229 3.14 -3.27 -0.79
N GLN A 230 3.54 -4.12 -1.73
CA GLN A 230 4.06 -5.47 -1.49
C GLN A 230 5.58 -5.49 -1.37
N THR A 231 6.27 -4.61 -2.07
CA THR A 231 7.73 -4.43 -2.01
C THR A 231 8.08 -3.00 -2.32
N GLU A 232 9.07 -2.45 -1.63
CA GLU A 232 9.49 -1.07 -1.84
C GLU A 232 11.01 -0.92 -1.66
N VAL A 233 11.65 -0.16 -2.56
CA VAL A 233 13.08 0.09 -2.52
C VAL A 233 13.40 1.48 -3.07
N ARG A 234 14.40 2.15 -2.50
CA ARG A 234 14.97 3.37 -3.08
C ARG A 234 15.91 3.02 -4.23
N TYR A 235 15.85 3.81 -5.28
CA TYR A 235 16.70 3.70 -6.45
C TYR A 235 17.28 5.07 -6.81
N HIS A 236 18.59 5.11 -6.96
CA HIS A 236 19.30 6.28 -7.47
C HIS A 236 19.97 5.91 -8.81
N PRO A 237 19.76 6.67 -9.90
CA PRO A 237 20.35 6.35 -11.20
C PRO A 237 21.87 6.16 -11.19
N GLU A 238 22.59 6.90 -10.33
CA GLU A 238 24.06 6.82 -10.23
C GLU A 238 24.57 5.75 -9.24
N HIS A 239 23.76 5.39 -8.24
CA HIS A 239 24.19 4.51 -7.14
C HIS A 239 23.49 3.15 -7.11
N GLY A 240 22.47 2.95 -7.96
CA GLY A 240 21.66 1.74 -8.01
C GLY A 240 20.63 1.67 -6.89
N PHE A 241 20.28 0.44 -6.51
CA PHE A 241 19.30 0.16 -5.46
C PHE A 241 19.89 0.30 -4.06
N ASP A 242 19.19 1.00 -3.18
CA ASP A 242 19.57 1.10 -1.77
C ASP A 242 18.85 0.04 -0.94
N HIS A 243 19.56 -1.06 -0.68
CA HIS A 243 19.14 -2.12 0.24
C HIS A 243 19.67 -1.94 1.68
N ASP A 244 20.39 -0.85 2.00
CA ASP A 244 20.78 -0.55 3.39
C ASP A 244 19.66 0.16 4.16
N GLN A 245 18.90 1.01 3.48
CA GLN A 245 17.78 1.75 4.07
C GLN A 245 16.44 1.11 3.74
N LEU A 246 16.09 0.08 4.51
CA LEU A 246 14.81 -0.62 4.37
C LEU A 246 13.61 0.30 4.64
N MET A 247 12.64 0.26 3.72
CA MET A 247 11.40 1.04 3.80
C MET A 247 10.36 0.38 4.72
N PHE A 248 10.40 -0.95 4.85
CA PHE A 248 9.49 -1.70 5.70
C PHE A 248 10.10 -1.97 7.07
N GLY A 249 9.43 -1.47 8.12
CA GLY A 249 9.86 -1.69 9.51
C GLY A 249 9.98 -3.17 9.89
N VAL A 250 9.17 -4.05 9.29
CA VAL A 250 9.27 -5.50 9.54
C VAL A 250 10.55 -6.11 8.95
N HIS A 251 11.02 -5.63 7.79
CA HIS A 251 12.29 -6.07 7.21
C HIS A 251 13.47 -5.67 8.12
N SER A 252 13.43 -4.46 8.68
CA SER A 252 14.42 -4.03 9.68
C SER A 252 14.36 -4.88 10.96
N ALA A 253 13.15 -5.23 11.42
CA ALA A 253 12.98 -6.11 12.58
C ALA A 253 13.52 -7.52 12.32
N PHE A 254 13.31 -8.08 11.13
CA PHE A 254 13.92 -9.35 10.73
C PHE A 254 15.45 -9.30 10.73
N LEU A 255 16.05 -8.22 10.21
CA LEU A 255 17.52 -8.05 10.25
C LEU A 255 18.05 -8.05 11.68
N GLU A 256 17.39 -7.36 12.61
CA GLU A 256 17.82 -7.35 14.02
C GLU A 256 17.68 -8.73 14.68
N VAL A 257 16.65 -9.51 14.35
CA VAL A 257 16.54 -10.91 14.83
C VAL A 257 17.69 -11.78 14.32
N VAL A 258 18.02 -11.68 13.03
CA VAL A 258 19.15 -12.43 12.46
C VAL A 258 20.47 -11.98 13.10
N LYS A 259 20.65 -10.68 13.31
CA LYS A 259 21.85 -10.10 13.91
C LYS A 259 22.11 -10.60 15.34
N GLU A 260 21.07 -10.70 16.17
CA GLU A 260 21.16 -11.20 17.56
C GLU A 260 21.71 -12.63 17.61
N GLN A 261 21.32 -13.48 16.65
CA GLN A 261 21.76 -14.88 16.57
C GLN A 261 23.08 -15.06 15.81
N ALA A 262 23.26 -14.37 14.69
CA ALA A 262 24.43 -14.51 13.81
C ALA A 262 25.75 -14.14 14.52
N ALA A 263 25.70 -13.24 15.51
CA ALA A 263 26.87 -12.86 16.31
C ALA A 263 27.53 -14.04 17.05
N GLN A 264 26.78 -15.13 17.29
CA GLN A 264 27.21 -16.27 18.10
C GLN A 264 27.62 -17.50 17.27
N ALA A 265 27.52 -17.40 15.95
CA ALA A 265 27.52 -18.53 15.03
C ALA A 265 28.82 -18.70 14.21
N ALA A 266 29.03 -19.85 13.57
CA ALA A 266 30.26 -20.17 12.82
C ALA A 266 30.13 -20.08 11.29
N SER A 267 29.01 -20.51 10.69
CA SER A 267 28.69 -20.35 9.27
C SER A 267 27.21 -20.66 9.04
N ASP A 268 26.50 -19.77 8.34
CA ASP A 268 25.04 -19.76 8.41
C ASP A 268 24.35 -19.64 7.04
N SER A 269 23.21 -20.33 6.94
CA SER A 269 22.20 -20.10 5.91
C SER A 269 20.99 -19.36 6.51
N VAL A 270 20.45 -18.39 5.76
CA VAL A 270 19.19 -17.71 6.10
C VAL A 270 18.17 -17.98 5.00
N ILE A 271 16.97 -18.38 5.39
CA ILE A 271 15.85 -18.64 4.48
C ILE A 271 14.82 -17.53 4.66
N VAL A 272 14.40 -16.92 3.56
CA VAL A 272 13.31 -15.93 3.49
C VAL A 272 12.16 -16.57 2.71
N LEU A 273 11.02 -16.76 3.34
CA LEU A 273 9.81 -17.29 2.73
C LEU A 273 8.84 -16.14 2.44
N GLY A 274 8.45 -15.97 1.18
CA GLY A 274 7.69 -14.79 0.73
C GLY A 274 8.62 -13.60 0.49
N GLY A 275 9.61 -13.77 -0.39
CA GLY A 275 10.60 -12.72 -0.63
C GLY A 275 10.09 -11.49 -1.37
N GLY A 276 8.90 -11.55 -2.00
CA GLY A 276 8.38 -10.46 -2.82
C GLY A 276 9.36 -10.08 -3.92
N GLY A 277 9.59 -8.78 -4.10
CA GLY A 277 10.61 -8.28 -5.03
C GLY A 277 12.06 -8.44 -4.55
N GLY A 278 12.32 -9.12 -3.43
CA GLY A 278 13.67 -9.52 -3.03
C GLY A 278 14.45 -8.49 -2.19
N VAL A 279 13.79 -7.47 -1.63
CA VAL A 279 14.48 -6.41 -0.88
C VAL A 279 15.14 -6.93 0.41
N LEU A 280 14.45 -7.76 1.20
CA LEU A 280 14.99 -8.36 2.42
C LEU A 280 16.23 -9.27 2.16
N PRO A 281 16.19 -10.24 1.21
CA PRO A 281 17.38 -11.05 0.93
C PRO A 281 18.57 -10.23 0.40
N MET A 282 18.33 -9.17 -0.38
CA MET A 282 19.40 -8.25 -0.82
C MET A 282 19.99 -7.45 0.34
N ALA A 283 19.16 -7.00 1.29
CA ALA A 283 19.65 -6.34 2.49
C ALA A 283 20.50 -7.25 3.38
N LEU A 284 20.08 -8.51 3.55
CA LEU A 284 20.87 -9.55 4.23
C LEU A 284 22.22 -9.77 3.52
N GLN A 285 22.21 -9.87 2.19
CA GLN A 285 23.44 -10.08 1.41
C GLN A 285 24.40 -8.90 1.59
N LYS A 286 23.89 -7.67 1.47
CA LYS A 286 24.68 -6.45 1.62
C LYS A 286 25.28 -6.32 3.02
N ALA A 287 24.49 -6.62 4.06
CA ALA A 287 24.96 -6.65 5.45
C ALA A 287 26.07 -7.71 5.65
N ALA A 288 25.89 -8.92 5.12
CA ALA A 288 26.88 -9.99 5.22
C ALA A 288 28.19 -9.67 4.46
N LEU A 289 28.10 -9.06 3.27
CA LEU A 289 29.27 -8.61 2.50
C LEU A 289 30.02 -7.50 3.24
N ARG A 290 29.31 -6.52 3.81
CA ARG A 290 29.90 -5.44 4.62
C ARG A 290 30.63 -5.98 5.84
N ASP A 291 30.06 -6.97 6.50
CA ASP A 291 30.61 -7.54 7.72
C ASP A 291 31.72 -8.58 7.44
N ARG A 292 31.88 -9.04 6.20
CA ARG A 292 32.77 -10.15 5.84
C ARG A 292 34.20 -9.98 6.34
N ASN A 293 34.73 -8.76 6.25
CA ASN A 293 36.10 -8.40 6.63
C ASN A 293 36.17 -7.70 8.00
N THR A 294 35.07 -7.66 8.75
CA THR A 294 35.00 -7.04 10.07
C THR A 294 34.55 -8.06 11.12
N ALA A 295 34.58 -7.68 12.40
CA ALA A 295 33.97 -8.48 13.46
C ALA A 295 32.44 -8.26 13.55
N GLY A 296 31.80 -7.91 12.43
CA GLY A 296 30.38 -7.64 12.36
C GLY A 296 29.51 -8.88 12.54
N PRO A 297 28.26 -8.72 12.99
CA PRO A 297 27.36 -9.82 13.32
C PRO A 297 26.99 -10.70 12.12
N PHE A 298 26.95 -10.18 10.89
CA PHE A 298 26.52 -10.94 9.71
C PHE A 298 27.67 -11.68 8.99
N ARG A 299 28.91 -11.57 9.49
CA ARG A 299 30.14 -12.02 8.80
C ARG A 299 30.18 -13.52 8.48
N ASN A 300 29.32 -14.34 9.08
CA ASN A 300 29.30 -15.79 8.93
C ASN A 300 28.17 -16.29 8.01
N ILE A 301 27.25 -15.41 7.60
CA ILE A 301 26.22 -15.76 6.63
C ILE A 301 26.87 -16.00 5.27
N ARG A 302 26.59 -17.14 4.65
CA ARG A 302 27.14 -17.53 3.34
C ARG A 302 26.07 -17.75 2.30
N ASN A 303 24.91 -18.25 2.72
CA ASN A 303 23.81 -18.57 1.81
C ASN A 303 22.54 -17.88 2.26
N ILE A 304 21.86 -17.24 1.32
CA ILE A 304 20.55 -16.65 1.51
C ILE A 304 19.61 -17.28 0.48
N ILE A 305 18.57 -17.94 0.96
CA ILE A 305 17.59 -18.62 0.11
C ILE A 305 16.29 -17.84 0.18
N CYS A 306 15.88 -17.28 -0.95
CA CYS A 306 14.62 -16.58 -1.10
C CYS A 306 13.62 -17.51 -1.79
N VAL A 307 12.52 -17.85 -1.11
CA VAL A 307 11.43 -18.67 -1.66
C VAL A 307 10.26 -17.76 -2.02
N GLU A 308 9.92 -17.71 -3.30
CA GLU A 308 8.79 -16.95 -3.83
C GLU A 308 7.92 -17.89 -4.66
N LYS A 309 6.60 -17.89 -4.43
CA LYS A 309 5.70 -18.81 -5.13
C LYS A 309 5.36 -18.33 -6.54
N ASP A 310 5.38 -17.02 -6.76
CA ASP A 310 4.95 -16.40 -8.02
C ASP A 310 6.17 -16.12 -8.93
N PRO A 311 6.29 -16.80 -10.09
CA PRO A 311 7.40 -16.61 -11.01
C PRO A 311 7.49 -15.19 -11.58
N GLU A 312 6.36 -14.50 -11.76
CA GLU A 312 6.38 -13.13 -12.27
C GLU A 312 6.84 -12.15 -11.19
N VAL A 313 6.43 -12.32 -9.92
CA VAL A 313 6.98 -11.51 -8.80
C VAL A 313 8.49 -11.71 -8.68
N ALA A 314 8.96 -12.96 -8.76
CA ALA A 314 10.38 -13.30 -8.77
C ALA A 314 11.14 -12.62 -9.91
N LYS A 315 10.56 -12.59 -11.12
CA LYS A 315 11.12 -11.92 -12.28
C LYS A 315 11.15 -10.40 -12.10
N LEU A 316 10.07 -9.80 -11.62
CA LEU A 316 10.01 -8.36 -11.32
C LEU A 316 11.05 -7.96 -10.27
N GLY A 317 11.31 -8.81 -9.28
CA GLY A 317 12.40 -8.63 -8.32
C GLY A 317 13.74 -8.37 -9.01
N LYS A 318 14.06 -9.15 -10.05
CA LYS A 318 15.29 -9.00 -10.84
C LYS A 318 15.26 -7.74 -11.71
N ASP A 319 14.15 -7.52 -12.40
CA ASP A 319 14.02 -6.48 -13.41
C ASP A 319 13.93 -5.07 -12.79
N PHE A 320 13.29 -4.94 -11.62
CA PHE A 320 12.90 -3.64 -11.06
C PHE A 320 13.38 -3.35 -9.64
N PHE A 321 13.82 -4.36 -8.87
CA PHE A 321 14.13 -4.21 -7.44
C PHE A 321 15.56 -4.61 -7.06
N GLY A 322 16.41 -4.96 -8.02
CA GLY A 322 17.83 -5.25 -7.78
C GLY A 322 18.11 -6.65 -7.23
N MET A 323 17.12 -7.56 -7.25
CA MET A 323 17.33 -8.95 -6.84
C MET A 323 18.33 -9.64 -7.78
N GLY A 324 19.52 -9.96 -7.26
CA GLY A 324 20.52 -10.76 -7.95
C GLY A 324 20.58 -12.19 -7.43
N GLU A 325 20.95 -13.15 -8.31
CA GLU A 325 21.32 -14.51 -7.90
C GLU A 325 22.84 -14.70 -8.00
N GLY A 326 23.40 -15.56 -7.14
CA GLY A 326 24.82 -15.82 -7.06
C GLY A 326 25.57 -14.90 -6.08
N GLY A 327 26.89 -14.90 -6.21
CA GLY A 327 27.82 -14.14 -5.36
C GLY A 327 28.97 -15.02 -4.88
N GLU A 328 30.21 -14.59 -5.12
CA GLU A 328 31.41 -15.38 -4.76
C GLU A 328 31.57 -15.55 -3.24
N GLU A 329 31.18 -14.53 -2.46
CA GLU A 329 31.35 -14.53 -1.01
C GLU A 329 30.05 -14.77 -0.21
N VAL A 330 28.92 -14.22 -0.67
CA VAL A 330 27.57 -14.45 -0.14
C VAL A 330 26.68 -14.83 -1.31
N ASN A 331 26.25 -16.09 -1.36
CA ASN A 331 25.38 -16.59 -2.41
C ASN A 331 23.92 -16.28 -2.08
N VAL A 332 23.20 -15.64 -3.00
CA VAL A 332 21.74 -15.52 -2.94
C VAL A 332 21.12 -16.42 -4.00
N ARG A 333 20.13 -17.21 -3.60
CA ARG A 333 19.39 -18.09 -4.50
C ARG A 333 17.91 -17.80 -4.44
N LEU A 334 17.28 -17.72 -5.60
CA LEU A 334 15.84 -17.63 -5.73
C LEU A 334 15.25 -19.01 -6.03
N VAL A 335 14.25 -19.42 -5.25
CA VAL A 335 13.52 -20.68 -5.42
C VAL A 335 12.07 -20.33 -5.73
N ILE A 336 11.63 -20.71 -6.93
CA ILE A 336 10.24 -20.49 -7.35
C ILE A 336 9.40 -21.70 -6.93
N GLU A 337 8.85 -21.65 -5.72
CA GLU A 337 8.08 -22.75 -5.13
C GLU A 337 7.13 -22.25 -4.03
N ASP A 338 6.05 -22.99 -3.77
CA ASP A 338 5.22 -22.75 -2.59
C ASP A 338 6.01 -23.09 -1.31
N ALA A 339 6.08 -22.13 -0.38
CA ALA A 339 6.83 -22.30 0.86
C ALA A 339 6.41 -23.53 1.69
N ARG A 340 5.16 -24.01 1.58
CA ARG A 340 4.71 -25.25 2.25
C ARG A 340 5.40 -26.48 1.69
N HIS A 341 5.55 -26.55 0.37
CA HIS A 341 6.27 -27.63 -0.32
C HIS A 341 7.78 -27.51 -0.11
N TYR A 342 8.32 -26.29 -0.07
CA TYR A 342 9.73 -26.11 0.21
C TYR A 342 10.09 -26.56 1.64
N VAL A 343 9.30 -26.16 2.64
CA VAL A 343 9.61 -26.43 4.05
C VAL A 343 9.28 -27.87 4.47
N THR A 344 8.18 -28.46 3.98
CA THR A 344 7.65 -29.72 4.56
C THR A 344 8.34 -30.97 3.99
N PRO A 345 8.31 -31.26 2.67
CA PRO A 345 9.08 -32.37 2.09
C PRO A 345 10.54 -32.03 1.74
N SER A 346 10.87 -30.82 1.26
CA SER A 346 12.23 -30.57 0.72
C SER A 346 13.29 -30.37 1.80
N LEU A 347 13.00 -29.64 2.89
CA LEU A 347 13.95 -29.50 4.00
C LEU A 347 14.09 -30.81 4.81
N SER A 348 13.01 -31.56 5.01
CA SER A 348 13.03 -32.82 5.78
C SER A 348 13.79 -33.96 5.09
N GLN A 349 13.91 -33.91 3.75
CA GLN A 349 14.69 -34.88 2.96
C GLN A 349 16.15 -34.43 2.72
N GLY A 350 16.58 -33.34 3.37
CA GLY A 350 17.93 -32.80 3.22
C GLY A 350 18.09 -32.07 1.89
N ALA A 351 17.36 -30.97 1.71
CA ALA A 351 17.53 -30.09 0.56
C ALA A 351 19.04 -29.81 0.37
N PRO A 352 19.57 -29.97 -0.85
CA PRO A 352 21.02 -30.05 -1.11
C PRO A 352 21.81 -28.82 -0.68
N ASP A 353 21.14 -27.71 -0.37
CA ASP A 353 21.72 -26.42 -0.02
C ASP A 353 21.20 -25.85 1.32
N ALA A 354 20.41 -26.62 2.08
CA ALA A 354 19.87 -26.19 3.36
C ALA A 354 20.96 -26.01 4.44
N GLY A 355 21.98 -26.88 4.47
CA GLY A 355 23.12 -26.75 5.37
C GLY A 355 22.73 -26.50 6.84
N ASP A 356 23.55 -25.71 7.55
CA ASP A 356 23.32 -25.24 8.92
C ASP A 356 22.41 -23.99 8.88
N ILE A 357 21.10 -24.18 9.02
CA ILE A 357 20.11 -23.09 8.90
C ILE A 357 20.08 -22.30 10.21
N LEU A 358 20.56 -21.05 10.17
CA LEU A 358 20.48 -20.11 11.27
C LEU A 358 19.08 -19.56 11.46
N ALA A 359 18.44 -19.12 10.37
CA ALA A 359 17.18 -18.41 10.47
C ALA A 359 16.22 -18.77 9.33
N ILE A 360 14.94 -18.93 9.69
CA ILE A 360 13.82 -18.93 8.73
C ILE A 360 12.95 -17.70 9.02
N LEU A 361 12.81 -16.83 8.03
CA LEU A 361 12.03 -15.60 8.09
C LEU A 361 10.76 -15.82 7.26
N VAL A 362 9.60 -15.82 7.91
CA VAL A 362 8.30 -16.06 7.28
C VAL A 362 7.63 -14.71 7.03
N ASP A 363 7.77 -14.19 5.81
CA ASP A 363 7.23 -12.92 5.33
C ASP A 363 6.14 -13.14 4.28
N ILE A 364 5.16 -14.00 4.59
CA ILE A 364 4.11 -14.38 3.66
C ILE A 364 2.84 -13.61 3.98
N ALA A 365 2.48 -12.66 3.11
CA ALA A 365 1.15 -12.06 3.13
C ALA A 365 0.13 -13.05 2.51
N GLY A 366 -0.92 -13.39 3.26
CA GLY A 366 -2.07 -14.11 2.72
C GLY A 366 -2.96 -13.20 1.86
N ASP A 367 -3.89 -13.79 1.12
CA ASP A 367 -4.88 -13.04 0.35
C ASP A 367 -5.85 -12.34 1.32
N LEU A 368 -5.59 -11.06 1.65
CA LEU A 368 -6.31 -10.28 2.66
C LEU A 368 -7.82 -10.15 2.39
N GLN A 369 -8.28 -10.53 1.19
CA GLN A 369 -9.68 -10.49 0.79
C GLN A 369 -10.52 -11.69 1.27
N HIS A 370 -9.91 -12.79 1.72
CA HIS A 370 -10.61 -14.04 2.08
C HIS A 370 -10.45 -14.45 3.55
N SER A 371 -10.38 -13.49 4.49
CA SER A 371 -10.44 -13.81 5.93
C SER A 371 -11.87 -14.15 6.37
N SER A 372 -12.37 -15.33 5.97
CA SER A 372 -13.54 -15.93 6.58
C SER A 372 -13.16 -16.50 7.96
N GLY A 373 -13.33 -15.72 9.03
CA GLY A 373 -13.60 -16.25 10.38
C GLY A 373 -12.46 -16.36 11.41
N GLY A 374 -11.32 -15.68 11.28
CA GLY A 374 -10.31 -15.61 12.35
C GLY A 374 -9.42 -14.37 12.21
N GLU A 375 -9.30 -13.55 13.25
CA GLU A 375 -8.78 -12.17 13.16
C GLU A 375 -7.23 -12.06 13.22
N VAL A 376 -6.54 -13.11 12.74
CA VAL A 376 -5.13 -13.06 12.30
C VAL A 376 -5.13 -13.07 10.78
N LEU A 377 -4.66 -11.97 10.20
CA LEU A 377 -4.77 -11.66 8.77
C LEU A 377 -3.62 -12.26 7.95
N ALA A 378 -2.41 -12.32 8.51
CA ALA A 378 -1.26 -12.95 7.88
C ALA A 378 -0.24 -13.46 8.92
N PRO A 379 0.55 -14.49 8.58
CA PRO A 379 0.29 -15.40 7.48
C PRO A 379 -0.94 -16.28 7.80
N CYS A 380 -1.49 -16.94 6.79
CA CYS A 380 -2.64 -17.84 6.99
C CYS A 380 -2.29 -19.01 7.93
N ALA A 381 -3.31 -19.72 8.42
CA ALA A 381 -3.16 -20.78 9.42
C ALA A 381 -2.15 -21.87 9.01
N ASP A 382 -2.05 -22.18 7.71
CA ASP A 382 -1.12 -23.18 7.16
C ASP A 382 0.36 -22.89 7.50
N PHE A 383 0.72 -21.62 7.69
CA PHE A 383 2.10 -21.21 8.02
C PHE A 383 2.35 -21.01 9.52
N ARG A 384 1.31 -21.16 10.36
CA ARG A 384 1.37 -20.96 11.81
C ARG A 384 1.02 -22.20 12.61
N LEU A 385 0.53 -23.25 11.96
CA LEU A 385 0.04 -24.46 12.61
C LEU A 385 0.60 -25.71 11.92
N GLY A 386 0.45 -26.86 12.58
CA GLY A 386 0.59 -28.17 11.95
C GLY A 386 2.01 -28.50 11.46
N ASP A 387 2.07 -29.17 10.30
CA ASP A 387 3.31 -29.75 9.75
C ASP A 387 4.32 -28.71 9.30
N PHE A 388 3.87 -27.53 8.85
CA PHE A 388 4.77 -26.47 8.44
C PHE A 388 5.67 -26.02 9.60
N VAL A 389 5.06 -25.70 10.74
CA VAL A 389 5.82 -25.26 11.93
C VAL A 389 6.75 -26.36 12.42
N ARG A 390 6.28 -27.61 12.48
CA ARG A 390 7.12 -28.75 12.87
C ARG A 390 8.33 -28.91 11.97
N SER A 391 8.13 -28.80 10.66
CA SER A 391 9.19 -28.98 9.67
C SER A 391 10.18 -27.82 9.68
N ALA A 392 9.69 -26.57 9.84
CA ALA A 392 10.54 -25.39 9.98
C ALA A 392 11.42 -25.50 11.24
N VAL A 393 10.82 -25.86 12.39
CA VAL A 393 11.53 -26.03 13.66
C VAL A 393 12.55 -27.16 13.61
N ALA A 394 12.22 -28.28 12.94
CA ALA A 394 13.16 -29.39 12.77
C ALA A 394 14.32 -29.07 11.82
N ALA A 395 14.14 -28.12 10.90
CA ALA A 395 15.16 -27.74 9.92
C ALA A 395 16.16 -26.69 10.46
N VAL A 396 15.74 -25.86 11.42
CA VAL A 396 16.60 -24.84 12.03
C VAL A 396 17.49 -25.46 13.10
N ARG A 397 18.74 -25.00 13.17
CA ARG A 397 19.70 -25.46 14.18
C ARG A 397 19.26 -25.09 15.60
N PRO A 398 19.72 -25.80 16.65
CA PRO A 398 19.27 -25.59 18.02
C PRO A 398 19.50 -24.18 18.60
N ASP A 399 20.50 -23.45 18.11
CA ASP A 399 20.78 -22.05 18.48
C ASP A 399 20.31 -21.06 17.40
N GLY A 400 19.52 -21.53 16.44
CA GLY A 400 18.89 -20.72 15.41
C GLY A 400 17.57 -20.11 15.86
N VAL A 401 16.89 -19.46 14.91
CA VAL A 401 15.65 -18.72 15.15
C VAL A 401 14.67 -18.85 13.99
N ILE A 402 13.38 -18.81 14.29
CA ILE A 402 12.34 -18.64 13.28
C ILE A 402 11.55 -17.39 13.62
N ALA A 403 11.28 -16.55 12.63
CA ALA A 403 10.54 -15.31 12.83
C ALA A 403 9.37 -15.21 11.85
N TRP A 404 8.19 -14.82 12.33
CA TRP A 404 6.98 -14.66 11.53
C TRP A 404 6.53 -13.20 11.54
N ASN A 405 6.35 -12.62 10.36
CA ASN A 405 5.62 -11.36 10.20
C ASN A 405 4.12 -11.63 10.36
N VAL A 406 3.52 -11.17 11.45
CA VAL A 406 2.12 -11.43 11.77
C VAL A 406 1.29 -10.15 11.71
N LEU A 407 0.21 -10.18 10.94
CA LEU A 407 -0.79 -9.12 10.87
C LEU A 407 -2.05 -9.55 11.63
N VAL A 408 -2.53 -8.73 12.56
CA VAL A 408 -3.75 -8.97 13.32
C VAL A 408 -4.70 -7.77 13.26
N SER A 409 -5.99 -8.03 13.46
CA SER A 409 -6.96 -6.96 13.69
C SER A 409 -6.63 -6.18 14.98
N GLU A 410 -6.68 -4.85 14.92
CA GLU A 410 -6.56 -4.01 16.13
C GLU A 410 -7.76 -4.22 17.07
N LEU A 411 -8.93 -4.51 16.50
CA LEU A 411 -10.07 -4.93 17.29
C LEU A 411 -9.79 -6.34 17.83
N GLY A 412 -9.54 -6.45 19.14
CA GLY A 412 -9.21 -7.73 19.78
C GLY A 412 -7.75 -8.15 19.66
N GLU A 413 -6.84 -7.23 19.30
CA GLU A 413 -5.41 -7.48 19.05
C GLU A 413 -4.75 -8.50 19.99
N ASP A 414 -4.83 -8.28 21.31
CA ASP A 414 -4.20 -9.15 22.32
C ASP A 414 -4.66 -10.61 22.20
N ARG A 415 -5.94 -10.82 21.92
CA ARG A 415 -6.54 -12.16 21.76
C ARG A 415 -5.97 -12.86 20.53
N TRP A 416 -5.83 -12.13 19.42
CA TRP A 416 -5.35 -12.70 18.15
C TRP A 416 -3.86 -12.95 18.15
N LEU A 417 -3.11 -12.04 18.76
CA LEU A 417 -1.69 -12.22 19.00
C LEU A 417 -1.44 -13.44 19.89
N GLN A 418 -2.17 -13.56 21.01
CA GLN A 418 -2.10 -14.72 21.89
C GLN A 418 -2.47 -16.02 21.15
N SER A 419 -3.56 -16.01 20.38
CA SER A 419 -3.95 -17.16 19.56
C SER A 419 -2.88 -17.55 18.54
N ALA A 420 -2.16 -16.58 17.96
CA ALA A 420 -1.07 -16.86 17.03
C ALA A 420 0.15 -17.48 17.73
N VAL A 421 0.53 -16.95 18.89
CA VAL A 421 1.62 -17.51 19.72
C VAL A 421 1.29 -18.93 20.15
N GLU A 422 0.10 -19.16 20.70
CA GLU A 422 -0.35 -20.49 21.17
C GLU A 422 -0.45 -21.49 20.01
N GLY A 423 -0.89 -21.04 18.83
CA GLY A 423 -0.94 -21.87 17.63
C GLY A 423 0.43 -22.41 17.22
N ILE A 424 1.44 -21.53 17.16
CA ILE A 424 2.81 -21.94 16.81
C ILE A 424 3.40 -22.80 17.94
N GLN A 425 3.25 -22.38 19.20
CA GLN A 425 3.80 -23.10 20.35
C GLN A 425 3.24 -24.52 20.46
N SER A 426 1.93 -24.70 20.26
CA SER A 426 1.27 -26.01 20.37
C SER A 426 1.63 -26.97 19.22
N ALA A 427 2.08 -26.45 18.08
CA ALA A 427 2.56 -27.27 16.98
C ALA A 427 3.92 -27.92 17.28
N VAL A 428 4.70 -27.34 18.21
CA VAL A 428 6.05 -27.79 18.57
C VAL A 428 6.00 -28.66 19.83
N GLN A 429 6.47 -29.90 19.72
CA GLN A 429 6.55 -30.85 20.84
C GLN A 429 7.92 -30.81 21.54
N ASP A 430 8.42 -29.60 21.82
CA ASP A 430 9.70 -29.37 22.50
C ASP A 430 9.49 -28.34 23.62
N GLU A 431 9.75 -28.74 24.87
CA GLU A 431 9.59 -27.89 26.07
C GLU A 431 10.65 -26.77 26.17
N HIS A 432 11.74 -26.89 25.41
CA HIS A 432 12.81 -25.91 25.36
C HIS A 432 12.55 -24.83 24.31
N PHE A 433 11.66 -25.09 23.35
CA PHE A 433 11.26 -24.11 22.34
C PHE A 433 10.21 -23.16 22.90
N SER A 434 10.35 -21.86 22.63
CA SER A 434 9.33 -20.88 22.96
C SER A 434 9.09 -19.89 21.84
N VAL A 435 7.88 -19.35 21.81
CA VAL A 435 7.50 -18.25 20.93
C VAL A 435 7.25 -16.99 21.74
N VAL A 436 7.92 -15.90 21.37
CA VAL A 436 7.71 -14.56 21.95
C VAL A 436 7.26 -13.57 20.88
N SER A 437 6.46 -12.58 21.26
CA SER A 437 6.01 -11.50 20.37
C SER A 437 6.80 -10.22 20.60
N ARG A 438 7.26 -9.55 19.52
CA ARG A 438 7.84 -8.20 19.54
C ARG A 438 7.01 -7.25 18.67
N GLY A 439 6.67 -6.07 19.19
CA GLY A 439 5.85 -5.09 18.46
C GLY A 439 4.95 -4.25 19.38
N PRO A 440 3.93 -3.58 18.81
CA PRO A 440 3.62 -3.54 17.37
C PRO A 440 4.69 -2.77 16.59
N ILE A 441 5.10 -3.30 15.42
CA ILE A 441 6.05 -2.66 14.50
C ILE A 441 5.39 -1.49 13.77
N ARG A 442 4.13 -1.69 13.36
CA ARG A 442 3.33 -0.68 12.66
C ARG A 442 1.85 -0.86 12.98
N ARG A 443 1.13 0.27 12.99
CA ARG A 443 -0.32 0.34 13.04
C ARG A 443 -0.83 1.06 11.80
N ASN A 444 -1.75 0.46 11.06
CA ASN A 444 -2.35 1.09 9.90
C ASN A 444 -3.73 0.54 9.60
N GLY A 445 -4.73 1.41 9.48
CA GLY A 445 -6.06 1.05 8.98
C GLY A 445 -6.80 -0.03 9.77
N GLY A 446 -6.61 -0.11 11.09
CA GLY A 446 -7.21 -1.15 11.93
C GLY A 446 -6.45 -2.49 11.94
N VAL A 447 -5.21 -2.50 11.41
CA VAL A 447 -4.32 -3.66 11.43
C VAL A 447 -3.05 -3.34 12.23
N ALA A 448 -2.68 -4.23 13.15
CA ALA A 448 -1.42 -4.20 13.87
C ALA A 448 -0.45 -5.25 13.32
N GLN A 449 0.79 -4.83 13.02
CA GLN A 449 1.86 -5.70 12.55
C GLN A 449 2.80 -6.04 13.70
N TRP A 450 3.05 -7.33 13.91
CA TRP A 450 3.87 -7.90 14.97
C TRP A 450 4.90 -8.87 14.39
N LEU A 451 5.97 -9.10 15.14
CA LEU A 451 6.92 -10.16 14.85
C LEU A 451 6.84 -11.24 15.94
N LEU A 452 6.54 -12.48 15.55
CA LEU A 452 6.64 -13.62 16.45
C LEU A 452 8.00 -14.30 16.24
N ILE A 453 8.70 -14.62 17.33
CA ILE A 453 10.06 -15.15 17.30
C ILE A 453 10.08 -16.45 18.09
N GLY A 454 10.38 -17.55 17.40
CA GLY A 454 10.57 -18.88 17.95
C GLY A 454 12.05 -19.20 18.12
N SER A 455 12.46 -19.59 19.33
CA SER A 455 13.84 -19.99 19.65
C SER A 455 13.90 -20.97 20.83
N TRP A 456 15.06 -21.59 21.04
CA TRP A 456 15.29 -22.53 22.13
C TRP A 456 15.95 -21.87 23.36
N LYS A 457 15.59 -22.36 24.55
CA LYS A 457 16.29 -22.05 25.80
C LYS A 457 17.67 -22.70 25.80
N THR A 458 18.71 -21.93 26.09
CA THR A 458 20.04 -22.50 26.32
C THR A 458 20.11 -23.20 27.69
N SER A 459 21.05 -24.14 27.84
CA SER A 459 21.29 -24.92 29.08
C SER A 459 21.66 -24.07 30.31
N ALA A 460 21.83 -22.76 30.17
CA ALA A 460 22.06 -21.81 31.27
C ALA A 460 20.77 -21.13 31.79
N GLY A 461 19.59 -21.50 31.27
CA GLY A 461 18.31 -20.88 31.67
C GLY A 461 18.12 -19.44 31.17
N ALA A 462 19.04 -18.94 30.36
CA ALA A 462 18.91 -17.66 29.66
C ALA A 462 18.35 -17.89 28.26
N TRP A 463 17.29 -17.15 27.92
CA TRP A 463 16.86 -16.95 26.54
C TRP A 463 18.04 -16.42 25.73
N THR A 464 18.25 -16.91 24.50
CA THR A 464 19.11 -16.19 23.54
C THR A 464 18.53 -14.79 23.41
N ARG A 465 19.32 -13.81 23.87
CA ARG A 465 18.86 -12.46 24.21
C ARG A 465 18.50 -11.65 22.98
#